data_AF-A0A5R8QDX6-F1
#
_entry.id   AF-A0A5R8QDX6-F1
#
_cell.length_a   1.000
_cell.length_b   1.000
_cell.length_c   1.000
_cell.angle_alpha   90.00
_cell.angle_beta   90.00
_cell.angle_gamma   90.00
#
_symmetry.space_group_name_H-M   'P 1'
#
loop_
_entity.id
_entity.type
_entity.pdbx_description
1 polymer ?
#
loop_
_entity_poly.entity_id
_entity_poly.type
_entity_poly.pdbx_seq_one_letter_code
_entity_poly.pdbx_strand_id
1 'polypeptide(L)'
;MSESVDGFFTAFLTGKAGSGFSMFVIRKGKLVGSDMLGAVYDGRIEQDGADAYKVILGVRLPPNLPLIQGGMSGPFGDTYEMSFNLPHEFTSQSFVRIDTKHGPLNAKIVKIRALDD
;
A
#
# COMPACT_ATOMS: atom_id res chain seq x y z
N MET A 1 -20.11 -3.03 -16.10
CA MET A 1 -19.68 -1.92 -15.24
C MET A 1 -18.34 -2.33 -14.66
N SER A 2 -17.29 -1.53 -14.77
CA SER A 2 -16.03 -1.82 -14.06
C SER A 2 -16.33 -1.78 -12.57
N GLU A 3 -15.87 -2.79 -11.83
CA GLU A 3 -16.03 -2.80 -10.38
C GLU A 3 -15.34 -1.57 -9.79
N SER A 4 -16.01 -0.83 -8.91
CA SER A 4 -15.42 0.35 -8.28
C SER A 4 -14.14 -0.05 -7.53
N VAL A 5 -13.10 0.79 -7.60
CA VAL A 5 -11.88 0.63 -6.81
C VAL A 5 -12.11 0.97 -5.33
N ASP A 6 -13.24 1.61 -5.02
CA ASP A 6 -13.59 1.96 -3.64
C ASP A 6 -13.88 0.71 -2.79
N GLY A 7 -13.31 0.67 -1.59
CA GLY A 7 -13.44 -0.47 -0.70
C GLY A 7 -12.45 -0.50 0.46
N PHE A 8 -12.61 -1.51 1.30
CA PHE A 8 -11.66 -1.92 2.33
C PHE A 8 -10.77 -3.03 1.79
N PHE A 9 -9.48 -2.96 2.08
CA PHE A 9 -8.47 -3.87 1.57
C PHE A 9 -7.51 -4.33 2.68
N THR A 10 -7.02 -5.55 2.52
CA THR A 10 -5.83 -6.05 3.22
C THR A 10 -4.73 -6.26 2.19
N ALA A 11 -3.51 -5.82 2.51
CA ALA A 11 -2.31 -6.23 1.79
C ALA A 11 -1.46 -7.15 2.67
N PHE A 12 -1.14 -8.33 2.15
CA PHE A 12 -0.12 -9.20 2.72
C PHE A 12 1.21 -8.87 2.06
N LEU A 13 2.20 -8.50 2.88
CA LEU A 13 3.45 -7.90 2.43
C LEU A 13 4.62 -8.82 2.74
N THR A 14 5.54 -8.96 1.80
CA THR A 14 6.83 -9.63 2.04
C THR A 14 7.97 -8.75 1.55
N GLY A 15 8.99 -8.55 2.40
CA GLY A 15 10.26 -7.94 2.05
C GLY A 15 11.41 -8.93 2.28
N LYS A 16 12.65 -8.48 2.04
CA LYS A 16 13.83 -9.37 2.18
C LYS A 16 14.08 -9.89 3.60
N ALA A 17 13.56 -9.23 4.63
CA ALA A 17 13.84 -9.55 6.03
C ALA A 17 12.62 -10.11 6.79
N GLY A 18 11.46 -10.20 6.14
CA GLY A 18 10.27 -10.74 6.79
C GLY A 18 8.97 -10.46 6.03
N SER A 19 7.87 -10.68 6.74
CA SER A 19 6.52 -10.48 6.25
C SER A 19 5.69 -9.66 7.22
N GLY A 20 4.65 -9.01 6.72
CA GLY A 20 3.67 -8.29 7.50
C GLY A 20 2.34 -8.20 6.76
N PHE A 21 1.40 -7.46 7.33
CA PHE A 21 0.18 -7.10 6.64
C PHE A 21 -0.22 -5.67 7.00
N SER A 22 -0.90 -5.00 6.08
CA SER A 22 -1.51 -3.70 6.29
C SER A 22 -2.96 -3.73 5.88
N MET A 23 -3.73 -2.79 6.41
CA MET A 23 -5.09 -2.52 5.98
C MET A 23 -5.18 -1.10 5.43
N PHE A 24 -5.97 -0.93 4.38
CA PHE A 24 -6.23 0.38 3.81
C PHE A 24 -7.62 0.46 3.21
N VAL A 25 -8.09 1.69 3.03
CA VAL A 25 -9.36 2.04 2.42
C VAL A 25 -9.09 2.89 1.21
N ILE A 26 -9.75 2.57 0.11
CA ILE A 26 -9.87 3.46 -1.04
C ILE A 26 -11.29 4.00 -1.05
N ARG A 27 -11.44 5.32 -1.12
CA ARG A 27 -12.75 5.95 -1.25
C ARG A 27 -12.64 7.27 -2.01
N LYS A 28 -13.36 7.39 -3.13
CA LYS A 28 -13.40 8.59 -3.97
C LYS A 28 -11.98 9.09 -4.31
N GLY A 29 -11.12 8.17 -4.71
CA GLY A 29 -9.73 8.44 -5.10
C GLY A 29 -8.76 8.68 -3.94
N LYS A 30 -9.22 8.70 -2.69
CA LYS A 30 -8.33 8.78 -1.50
C LYS A 30 -7.94 7.39 -1.05
N LEU A 31 -6.68 7.23 -0.64
CA LEU A 31 -6.14 5.99 -0.09
C LEU A 31 -5.56 6.29 1.29
N VAL A 32 -6.11 5.65 2.33
CA VAL A 32 -5.59 5.76 3.71
C VAL A 32 -5.47 4.40 4.36
N GLY A 33 -4.46 4.19 5.19
CA GLY A 33 -4.26 2.90 5.83
C GLY A 33 -3.22 2.91 6.94
N SER A 34 -3.07 1.75 7.57
CA SER A 34 -2.05 1.52 8.60
C SER A 34 -1.65 0.04 8.66
N ASP A 35 -0.50 -0.23 9.25
CA ASP A 35 -0.12 -1.56 9.72
C ASP A 35 -0.14 -1.69 11.25
N MET A 36 0.08 -2.91 11.74
CA MET A 36 0.04 -3.27 13.16
C MET A 36 1.18 -2.64 13.99
N LEU A 37 2.27 -2.22 13.34
CA LEU A 37 3.38 -1.57 14.02
C LEU A 37 3.24 -0.03 14.02
N GLY A 38 2.17 0.49 13.42
CA GLY A 38 1.83 1.90 13.43
C GLY A 38 2.39 2.70 12.26
N ALA A 39 2.87 2.04 11.20
CA ALA A 39 3.11 2.74 9.94
C ALA A 39 1.78 3.28 9.40
N VAL A 40 1.76 4.54 9.00
CA VAL A 40 0.57 5.21 8.45
C VAL A 40 0.80 5.50 6.98
N TYR A 41 -0.24 5.26 6.18
CA TYR A 41 -0.26 5.54 4.76
C TYR A 41 -1.39 6.52 4.46
N ASP A 42 -1.08 7.59 3.72
CA ASP A 42 -2.03 8.63 3.34
C ASP A 42 -1.70 9.13 1.94
N GLY A 43 -2.66 9.04 1.02
CA GLY A 43 -2.41 9.31 -0.38
C GLY A 43 -3.65 9.28 -1.24
N ARG A 44 -3.42 9.11 -2.54
CA ARG A 44 -4.44 9.07 -3.57
C ARG A 44 -4.15 8.02 -4.62
N ILE A 45 -5.21 7.56 -5.24
CA ILE A 45 -5.20 6.63 -6.36
C ILE A 45 -6.08 7.19 -7.47
N GLU A 46 -5.53 7.20 -8.69
CA GLU A 46 -6.18 7.76 -9.87
C GLU A 46 -6.06 6.78 -11.01
N GLN A 47 -7.07 6.73 -11.88
CA GLN A 47 -7.00 5.92 -13.07
C GLN A 47 -5.95 6.49 -14.04
N ASP A 48 -5.04 5.63 -14.51
CA ASP A 48 -3.94 5.96 -15.43
C ASP A 48 -4.09 5.12 -16.70
N GLY A 49 -4.94 5.60 -17.61
CA GLY A 49 -5.35 4.85 -18.79
C GLY A 49 -6.40 3.77 -18.52
N ALA A 50 -6.52 2.81 -19.44
CA ALA A 50 -7.55 1.76 -19.35
C ALA A 50 -7.19 0.67 -18.32
N ASP A 51 -5.90 0.36 -18.18
CA ASP A 51 -5.44 -0.88 -17.56
C ASP A 51 -4.61 -0.66 -16.28
N ALA A 52 -4.52 0.58 -15.79
CA ALA A 52 -3.71 0.88 -14.62
C ALA A 52 -4.31 1.98 -13.74
N TYR A 53 -3.84 1.99 -12.49
CA TYR A 53 -4.02 3.05 -11.54
C TYR A 53 -2.65 3.60 -11.15
N LYS A 54 -2.54 4.93 -11.08
CA LYS A 54 -1.40 5.60 -10.48
C LYS A 54 -1.67 5.86 -9.01
N VAL A 55 -0.75 5.46 -8.15
CA VAL A 55 -0.80 5.70 -6.70
C VAL A 55 0.27 6.72 -6.33
N ILE A 56 -0.11 7.70 -5.50
CA ILE A 56 0.81 8.61 -4.81
C ILE A 56 0.55 8.45 -3.32
N LEU A 57 1.55 8.03 -2.57
CA LEU A 57 1.41 7.58 -1.19
C LEU A 57 2.45 8.25 -0.29
N GLY A 58 1.98 9.00 0.69
CA GLY A 58 2.75 9.40 1.84
C GLY A 58 2.85 8.24 2.83
N VAL A 59 4.06 7.97 3.30
CA VAL A 59 4.35 6.93 4.29
C VAL A 59 4.97 7.60 5.52
N ARG A 60 4.41 7.33 6.70
CA ARG A 60 4.96 7.76 7.99
C ARG A 60 5.24 6.54 8.85
N LEU A 61 6.51 6.34 9.19
CA LEU A 61 6.99 5.26 10.02
C LEU A 61 7.31 5.80 11.42
N PRO A 62 6.81 5.18 12.51
CA PRO A 62 7.21 5.52 13.87
C PRO A 62 8.72 5.37 14.10
N PRO A 63 9.28 6.00 15.14
CA PRO A 63 10.65 5.75 15.58
C PRO A 63 10.93 4.28 15.89
N ASN A 64 12.13 3.82 15.53
CA ASN A 64 12.68 2.49 15.84
C ASN A 64 11.77 1.34 15.41
N LEU A 65 11.08 1.50 14.27
CA LEU A 65 10.26 0.47 13.66
C LEU A 65 11.13 -0.54 12.92
N PRO A 66 11.07 -1.85 13.21
CA PRO A 66 11.71 -2.86 12.38
C PRO A 66 10.99 -2.97 11.03
N LEU A 67 11.75 -2.94 9.93
CA LEU A 67 11.19 -2.96 8.58
C LEU A 67 11.22 -4.37 7.99
N ILE A 68 10.16 -4.77 7.28
CA ILE A 68 10.14 -6.06 6.55
C ILE A 68 11.13 -6.08 5.37
N GLN A 69 11.52 -4.90 4.89
CA GLN A 69 12.63 -4.71 3.95
C GLN A 69 14.00 -4.84 4.64
N GLY A 70 14.06 -4.96 5.96
CA GLY A 70 15.30 -5.01 6.75
C GLY A 70 15.74 -3.63 7.23
N GLY A 71 16.47 -3.62 8.35
CA GLY A 71 16.87 -2.40 9.04
C GLY A 71 15.76 -1.80 9.91
N MET A 72 15.92 -0.53 10.27
CA MET A 72 15.04 0.20 11.18
C MET A 72 14.68 1.57 10.59
N SER A 73 13.51 2.13 10.93
CA SER A 73 13.12 3.51 10.57
C SER A 73 13.97 4.61 11.23
N GLY A 74 14.84 4.25 12.18
CA GLY A 74 15.71 5.18 12.90
C GLY A 74 15.03 5.86 14.11
N PRO A 75 15.80 6.63 14.91
CA PRO A 75 15.35 7.15 16.21
C PRO A 75 14.29 8.26 16.11
N PHE A 76 14.10 8.85 14.94
CA PHE A 76 13.09 9.89 14.69
C PHE A 76 11.94 9.39 13.80
N GLY A 77 11.95 8.11 13.44
CA GLY A 77 11.07 7.55 12.43
C GLY A 77 11.50 8.00 11.03
N ASP A 78 10.63 7.73 10.07
CA ASP A 78 10.84 8.15 8.68
C ASP A 78 9.53 8.66 8.08
N THR A 79 9.61 9.65 7.21
CA THR A 79 8.48 10.14 6.43
C THR A 79 8.94 10.38 5.01
N TYR A 80 8.26 9.79 4.05
CA TYR A 80 8.57 9.95 2.64
C TYR A 80 7.32 9.78 1.78
N GLU A 81 7.37 10.32 0.57
CA GLU A 81 6.37 10.09 -0.46
C GLU A 81 6.91 9.09 -1.49
N MET A 82 6.04 8.26 -2.04
CA MET A 82 6.36 7.38 -3.15
C MET A 82 5.22 7.35 -4.17
N SER A 83 5.55 6.99 -5.42
CA SER A 83 4.56 6.75 -6.47
C SER A 83 4.84 5.45 -7.20
N PHE A 84 3.78 4.76 -7.58
CA PHE A 84 3.85 3.48 -8.30
C PHE A 84 2.54 3.24 -9.05
N ASN A 85 2.59 2.30 -10.00
CA ASN A 85 1.41 1.90 -10.76
C ASN A 85 0.88 0.56 -10.24
N LEU A 86 -0.44 0.46 -10.14
CA LEU A 86 -1.16 -0.79 -9.90
C LEU A 86 -1.87 -1.19 -11.19
N PRO A 87 -1.78 -2.46 -11.62
CA PRO A 87 -2.60 -2.95 -12.72
C PRO A 87 -4.09 -2.88 -12.33
N HIS A 88 -4.99 -2.68 -13.28
CA HIS A 88 -6.43 -2.57 -13.02
C HIS A 88 -6.98 -3.78 -12.25
N GLU A 89 -6.45 -4.97 -12.53
CA GLU A 89 -6.78 -6.24 -11.90
C GLU A 89 -5.86 -6.61 -10.71
N PHE A 90 -5.29 -5.62 -10.00
CA PHE A 90 -4.35 -5.84 -8.88
C PHE A 90 -4.86 -6.79 -7.78
N THR A 91 -6.17 -6.90 -7.57
CA THR A 91 -6.78 -7.82 -6.61
C THR A 91 -6.76 -9.29 -7.05
N SER A 92 -6.60 -9.54 -8.36
CA SER A 92 -6.51 -10.88 -8.96
C SER A 92 -5.07 -11.34 -9.14
N GLN A 93 -4.10 -10.43 -8.97
CA GLN A 93 -2.67 -10.73 -9.11
C GLN A 93 -2.17 -11.56 -7.91
N SER A 94 -1.24 -12.50 -8.15
CA SER A 94 -0.62 -13.28 -7.08
C SER A 94 0.17 -12.38 -6.12
N PHE A 95 0.86 -11.40 -6.68
CA PHE A 95 1.47 -10.27 -5.98
C PHE A 95 1.70 -9.11 -6.95
N VAL A 96 1.77 -7.91 -6.39
CA VAL A 96 2.29 -6.70 -7.05
C VAL A 96 3.61 -6.35 -6.39
N ARG A 97 4.66 -6.14 -7.19
CA ARG A 97 5.92 -5.62 -6.68
C ARG A 97 5.83 -4.11 -6.52
N ILE A 98 6.28 -3.60 -5.38
CA ILE A 98 6.33 -2.17 -5.07
C ILE A 98 7.75 -1.83 -4.61
N ASP A 99 8.42 -0.93 -5.34
CA ASP A 99 9.73 -0.43 -4.95
C ASP A 99 9.56 0.75 -3.98
N THR A 100 10.10 0.63 -2.76
CA THR A 100 10.02 1.69 -1.72
C THR A 100 11.41 2.25 -1.41
N LYS A 101 11.46 3.36 -0.67
CA LYS A 101 12.70 3.97 -0.16
C LYS A 101 13.63 2.97 0.54
N HIS A 102 13.08 2.02 1.29
CA HIS A 102 13.84 1.04 2.07
C HIS A 102 14.11 -0.28 1.33
N GLY A 103 13.68 -0.37 0.07
CA GLY A 103 13.81 -1.55 -0.77
C GLY A 103 12.47 -2.09 -1.24
N PRO A 104 12.50 -3.08 -2.14
CA PRO A 104 11.30 -3.64 -2.71
C PRO A 104 10.51 -4.48 -1.71
N LEU A 105 9.20 -4.53 -1.92
CA LEU A 105 8.30 -5.49 -1.30
C LEU A 105 7.36 -6.09 -2.36
N ASN A 106 6.81 -7.26 -2.03
CA ASN A 106 5.69 -7.85 -2.78
C ASN A 106 4.43 -7.72 -1.94
N ALA A 107 3.33 -7.31 -2.57
CA ALA A 107 2.03 -7.15 -1.94
C ALA A 107 0.99 -8.05 -2.62
N LYS A 108 0.36 -8.94 -1.85
CA LYS A 108 -0.90 -9.58 -2.27
C LYS A 108 -2.05 -8.78 -1.70
N ILE A 109 -2.82 -8.14 -2.56
CA ILE A 109 -3.90 -7.23 -2.17
C ILE A 109 -5.24 -7.95 -2.32
N VAL A 110 -6.04 -7.93 -1.26
CA VAL A 110 -7.36 -8.56 -1.21
C VAL A 110 -8.39 -7.52 -0.85
N LYS A 111 -9.42 -7.36 -1.69
CA LYS A 111 -10.60 -6.56 -1.37
C LYS A 111 -11.44 -7.32 -0.34
N ILE A 112 -11.67 -6.70 0.81
CA ILE A 112 -12.48 -7.24 1.91
C ILE A 112 -13.95 -6.90 1.70
N ARG A 113 -14.22 -5.65 1.31
CA ARG A 113 -15.57 -5.11 1.18
C ARG A 113 -15.58 -3.94 0.20
N ALA A 114 -16.46 -3.97 -0.80
CA ALA A 114 -16.70 -2.83 -1.68
C ALA A 114 -17.40 -1.69 -0.93
N LEU A 115 -17.14 -0.45 -1.35
CA LEU A 115 -17.86 0.74 -0.92
C LEU A 115 -18.63 1.30 -2.12
N ASP A 116 -19.95 1.14 -2.09
CA ASP A 116 -20.87 1.48 -3.19
C ASP A 116 -21.84 2.61 -2.80
N ASP A 117 -21.40 3.53 -1.92
CA ASP A 117 -22.21 4.55 -1.27
C ASP A 117 -22.03 6.00 -1.76
#